data_AF-A0A351V6B5-F1
#
_entry.id   AF-A0A351V6B5-F1
#
_cell.length_a   1.000
_cell.length_b   1.000
_cell.length_c   1.000
_cell.angle_alpha   90.00
_cell.angle_beta   90.00
_cell.angle_gamma   90.00
#
_symmetry.space_group_name_H-M   'P 1'
#
loop_
_entity.id
_entity.type
_entity.pdbx_description
1 polymer ?
#
loop_
_entity_poly.entity_id
_entity_poly.type
_entity_poly.pdbx_seq_one_letter_code
_entity_poly.pdbx_strand_id
1 'polypeptide(L)'
;GVLSRISGLFSRRGYNIESITAGVTADPRFTRITIVASGDDEILDQIEKQVAKLVDVRDIKVLAPGESVYRELVLIKVKAAAKE
;
A
#
# COMPACT_ATOMS: atom_id res chain seq x y z
N GLY A 1 -3.66 -15.45 -3.62
CA GLY A 1 -4.48 -14.24 -3.91
C GLY A 1 -3.57 -13.08 -4.28
N VAL A 2 -4.12 -12.02 -4.89
CA VAL A 2 -3.32 -10.90 -5.42
C VAL A 2 -2.48 -10.19 -4.35
N LEU A 3 -3.06 -9.93 -3.17
CA LEU A 3 -2.38 -9.30 -2.04
C LEU A 3 -1.15 -10.10 -1.58
N SER A 4 -1.29 -11.42 -1.45
CA SER A 4 -0.20 -12.31 -1.05
C SER A 4 0.94 -12.36 -2.08
N ARG A 5 0.64 -12.22 -3.38
CA ARG A 5 1.68 -12.13 -4.41
C ARG A 5 2.46 -10.82 -4.33
N ILE A 6 1.77 -9.71 -4.09
CA ILE A 6 2.43 -8.42 -3.92
C ILE A 6 3.27 -8.41 -2.65
N SER A 7 2.72 -8.80 -1.49
CA SER A 7 3.49 -8.84 -0.25
C SER A 7 4.70 -9.79 -0.34
N GLY A 8 4.53 -10.94 -1.01
CA GLY A 8 5.63 -11.87 -1.28
C GLY A 8 6.69 -11.35 -2.25
N LEU A 9 6.35 -10.44 -3.17
CA LEU A 9 7.33 -9.76 -4.03
C LEU A 9 8.21 -8.81 -3.19
N PHE A 10 7.57 -7.98 -2.35
CA PHE A 10 8.28 -7.04 -1.47
C PHE A 10 9.19 -7.78 -0.50
N SER A 11 8.69 -8.82 0.17
CA SER A 11 9.48 -9.62 1.11
C SER A 11 10.70 -10.28 0.44
N ARG A 12 10.53 -10.89 -0.74
CA ARG A 12 11.65 -11.54 -1.45
C ARG A 12 12.72 -10.58 -1.95
N ARG A 13 12.35 -9.33 -2.22
CA ARG A 13 13.28 -8.29 -2.69
C ARG A 13 13.84 -7.43 -1.56
N GLY A 14 13.39 -7.64 -0.32
CA GLY A 14 13.82 -6.83 0.81
C GLY A 14 13.32 -5.38 0.74
N TYR A 15 12.22 -5.13 0.04
CA TYR A 15 11.62 -3.80 -0.03
C TYR A 15 10.87 -3.50 1.26
N ASN A 16 11.10 -2.33 1.85
CA ASN A 16 10.44 -1.93 3.07
C ASN A 16 8.98 -1.54 2.79
N ILE A 17 8.05 -2.08 3.58
CA ILE A 17 6.63 -1.67 3.58
C ILE A 17 6.37 -0.97 4.91
N GLU A 18 6.04 0.31 4.86
CA GLU A 18 5.59 1.06 6.03
C GLU A 18 4.10 0.82 6.28
N SER A 19 3.30 0.83 5.22
CA SER A 19 1.89 0.46 5.30
C SER A 19 1.39 -0.17 4.00
N ILE A 20 0.37 -1.02 4.13
CA ILE A 20 -0.33 -1.63 3.02
C ILE A 20 -1.82 -1.68 3.31
N THR A 21 -2.63 -1.16 2.38
CA THR A 21 -4.08 -1.24 2.43
C THR A 21 -4.60 -1.84 1.14
N ALA A 22 -5.57 -2.75 1.24
CA ALA A 22 -6.22 -3.36 0.09
C ALA A 22 -7.75 -3.26 0.24
N GLY A 23 -8.44 -2.90 -0.84
CA GLY A 23 -9.89 -2.82 -0.86
C GLY A 23 -10.45 -2.98 -2.26
N VAL A 24 -11.66 -3.54 -2.37
CA VAL A 24 -12.36 -3.61 -3.65
C VAL A 24 -12.74 -2.21 -4.13
N THR A 25 -12.68 -1.98 -5.44
CA THR A 25 -13.13 -0.71 -6.03
C THR A 25 -14.65 -0.71 -6.25
N ALA A 26 -15.19 0.38 -6.81
CA ALA A 26 -16.60 0.41 -7.24
C ALA A 26 -16.92 -0.70 -8.26
N ASP A 27 -15.93 -1.10 -9.08
CA ASP A 27 -16.01 -2.33 -9.85
C ASP A 27 -15.41 -3.48 -9.02
N PRO A 28 -16.21 -4.49 -8.63
CA PRO A 28 -15.78 -5.57 -7.75
C PRO A 28 -14.74 -6.50 -8.40
N ARG A 29 -14.52 -6.40 -9.72
CA ARG A 29 -13.46 -7.15 -10.41
C ARG A 29 -12.06 -6.64 -10.09
N PHE A 30 -11.95 -5.41 -9.59
CA PHE A 30 -10.67 -4.78 -9.29
C PHE A 30 -10.51 -4.52 -7.80
N THR A 31 -9.34 -4.88 -7.28
CA THR A 31 -8.89 -4.51 -5.93
C THR A 31 -7.83 -3.42 -6.08
N ARG A 32 -8.01 -2.30 -5.38
CA ARG A 32 -6.99 -1.27 -5.25
C ARG A 32 -6.11 -1.58 -4.05
N ILE A 33 -4.80 -1.56 -4.26
CA ILE A 33 -3.80 -1.72 -3.21
C ILE A 33 -2.98 -0.43 -3.16
N THR A 34 -2.89 0.15 -1.96
CA THR A 34 -2.04 1.32 -1.68
C THR A 34 -0.93 0.87 -0.75
N ILE A 35 0.31 1.14 -1.15
CA ILE A 35 1.52 0.74 -0.43
C ILE A 35 2.34 1.99 -0.17
N VAL A 36 2.72 2.19 1.08
CA VAL A 36 3.75 3.17 1.45
C VAL A 36 5.04 2.40 1.64
N ALA A 37 6.07 2.79 0.90
CA ALA A 37 7.38 2.16 0.89
C ALA A 37 8.46 3.23 0.96
N SER A 38 9.61 2.86 1.52
CA SER A 38 10.76 3.75 1.70
C SER A 38 12.00 3.16 1.02
N GLY A 39 12.80 3.99 0.37
CA GLY A 39 14.03 3.61 -0.31
C GLY A 39 14.68 4.83 -0.97
N ASP A 40 15.85 4.62 -1.58
CA ASP A 40 16.40 5.59 -2.52
C ASP A 40 15.61 5.55 -3.86
N ASP A 41 15.89 6.52 -4.74
CA ASP A 41 15.19 6.64 -6.03
C ASP A 41 15.32 5.37 -6.88
N GLU A 42 16.46 4.66 -6.77
CA GLU A 42 16.70 3.42 -7.51
C GLU A 42 15.80 2.28 -6.99
N ILE A 43 15.69 2.12 -5.67
CA ILE A 43 14.79 1.15 -5.05
C ILE A 43 13.33 1.47 -5.40
N LEU A 44 12.92 2.73 -5.36
CA LEU A 44 11.54 3.13 -5.67
C LEU A 44 11.17 2.85 -7.13
N ASP A 45 12.05 3.20 -8.08
CA ASP A 45 11.90 2.88 -9.50
C ASP A 45 11.88 1.36 -9.74
N GLN A 46 12.73 0.61 -9.03
CA GLN A 46 12.69 -0.85 -9.09
C GLN A 46 11.37 -1.42 -8.57
N ILE A 47 10.84 -0.93 -7.45
CA ILE A 47 9.54 -1.38 -6.90
C ILE A 47 8.46 -1.24 -7.98
N GLU A 48 8.34 -0.06 -8.60
CA GLU A 48 7.37 0.20 -9.67
C GLU A 48 7.54 -0.80 -10.82
N LYS A 49 8.76 -0.96 -11.33
CA LYS A 49 9.09 -1.88 -12.43
C LYS A 49 8.82 -3.34 -12.10
N GLN A 50 9.03 -3.78 -10.86
CA GLN A 50 8.75 -5.17 -10.48
C GLN A 50 7.26 -5.42 -10.31
N VAL A 51 6.51 -4.47 -9.72
CA VAL A 51 5.07 -4.61 -9.56
C VAL A 51 4.38 -4.61 -10.92
N ALA A 52 4.80 -3.74 -11.85
CA ALA A 52 4.25 -3.68 -13.20
C ALA A 52 4.41 -4.98 -14.02
N LYS A 53 5.35 -5.86 -13.64
CA LYS A 53 5.56 -7.16 -14.30
C LYS A 53 4.60 -8.25 -13.81
N LEU A 54 3.87 -8.02 -12.73
CA LEU A 54 2.91 -9.00 -12.23
C LEU A 54 1.68 -9.05 -13.14
N VAL A 55 1.32 -10.25 -13.59
CA VAL A 55 0.20 -10.48 -14.53
C VAL A 55 -1.14 -9.95 -14.00
N ASP A 56 -1.32 -9.94 -12.68
CA ASP A 56 -2.57 -9.47 -12.06
C ASP A 56 -2.62 -7.94 -11.87
N VAL A 57 -1.53 -7.22 -12.15
CA VAL A 57 -1.48 -5.77 -11.99
C VAL A 57 -1.99 -5.13 -13.27
N ARG A 58 -3.18 -4.52 -13.16
CA ARG A 58 -3.83 -3.86 -14.29
C ARG A 58 -3.27 -2.47 -14.56
N ASP A 59 -2.94 -1.72 -13.51
CA ASP A 59 -2.50 -0.33 -13.54
C ASP A 59 -1.65 -0.05 -12.29
N ILE A 60 -0.66 0.84 -12.43
CA ILE A 60 0.21 1.31 -11.34
C ILE A 60 0.37 2.81 -11.42
N LYS A 61 0.30 3.49 -10.27
CA LYS A 61 0.48 4.93 -10.17
C LYS A 61 1.29 5.28 -8.94
N VAL A 62 2.32 6.08 -9.15
CA VAL A 62 3.06 6.72 -8.06
C VAL A 62 2.22 7.88 -7.53
N LEU A 63 2.06 7.95 -6.21
CA LEU A 63 1.28 9.00 -5.53
C LEU A 63 2.25 9.95 -4.81
N ALA A 64 2.59 11.06 -5.46
CA ALA A 64 3.53 12.03 -4.92
C ALA A 64 2.91 12.89 -3.80
N PRO A 65 3.64 13.18 -2.69
CA PRO A 65 3.15 13.95 -1.54
C PRO A 65 2.48 15.29 -1.84
N GLY A 66 2.97 16.03 -2.84
CA GLY A 66 2.43 17.33 -3.24
C GLY A 66 1.28 17.28 -4.23
N GLU A 67 1.00 16.11 -4.82
CA GLU A 67 0.04 15.94 -5.92
C GLU A 67 -1.07 14.93 -5.56
N SER A 68 -1.05 14.41 -4.34
CA SER A 68 -1.92 13.34 -3.88
C SER A 68 -2.59 13.69 -2.55
N VAL A 69 -3.79 13.14 -2.35
CA VAL A 69 -4.52 13.28 -1.08
C VAL A 69 -4.31 12.02 -0.24
N TYR A 70 -3.89 12.20 1.01
CA TYR A 70 -3.67 11.13 1.99
C TYR A 70 -4.81 11.12 3.01
N ARG A 71 -5.32 9.93 3.32
CA ARG A 71 -6.33 9.69 4.35
C ARG A 71 -6.00 8.40 5.08
N GLU A 72 -6.03 8.47 6.40
CA GLU A 72 -5.89 7.30 7.26
C GLU A 72 -7.04 7.26 8.27
N LEU A 73 -7.36 6.05 8.72
CA LEU A 73 -8.34 5.80 9.76
C LEU A 73 -7.59 5.41 11.04
N VAL A 74 -7.89 6.09 12.14
CA VAL A 74 -7.30 5.79 13.43
C VAL A 74 -8.39 5.39 14.41
N LEU A 75 -8.18 4.29 15.12
CA LEU A 75 -9.02 3.86 16.25
C LEU A 75 -8.18 3.94 17.53
N ILE A 76 -8.56 4.85 18.44
CA ILE A 76 -7.81 5.10 19.68
C ILE A 76 -8.63 4.62 20.87
N LYS A 77 -8.07 3.67 21.64
CA LYS A 77 -8.62 3.30 22.94
C LYS A 77 -8.17 4.32 23.98
N VAL A 78 -9.13 4.97 24.63
CA VAL A 78 -8.87 5.94 25.69
C VAL A 78 -9.31 5.40 27.05
N LYS A 79 -8.58 5.77 28.10
CA LYS A 79 -8.98 5.49 29.49
C LYS A 79 -10.14 6.42 29.84
N ALA A 80 -11.35 5.88 29.99
CA ALA A 80 -12.51 6.62 30.48
C ALA A 80 -12.69 6.31 31.98
N ALA A 81 -12.13 7.16 32.85
CA ALA A 81 -12.43 7.08 34.28
C ALA A 81 -13.84 7.64 34.54
N ALA A 82 -14.66 6.92 35.29
CA ALA A 82 -15.91 7.47 35.81
C ALA A 82 -15.57 8.60 36.81
N LYS A 83 -16.25 9.74 36.71
CA LYS A 83 -16.26 10.73 37.79
C LYS A 83 -17.13 10.17 38.91
N GLU A 84 -16.59 10.13 40.14
CA GLU A 84 -17.39 10.02 41.36
C GLU A 84 -18.34 11.21 41.51
#